data_AF-A0A6A3KAI2-F1
#
_entry.id   AF-A0A6A3KAI2-F1
#
_cell.length_a   1.000
_cell.length_b   1.000
_cell.length_c   1.000
_cell.angle_alpha   90.00
_cell.angle_beta   90.00
_cell.angle_gamma   90.00
#
_symmetry.space_group_name_H-M   'P 1'
#
loop_
_entity.id
_entity.type
_entity.pdbx_description
1 polymer ?
#
loop_
_entity_poly.entity_id
_entity_poly.type
_entity_poly.pdbx_seq_one_letter_code
_entity_poly.pdbx_strand_id
1 'polypeptide(L)'
;MIIVGEKIPSSVKAAKRMEGVLFKDWMAAPNSPDHAFKALKLNQVGTKKLSKDPMFNYWMKFLDDFNTAFPGKNIERTILATTYKDQDLWKAIEAAKTNTKTKETANKLETEVLKQFIFAKKQPIDVAKVMNVKEKTDANWKLWKTYMKDFNAYHLRGIKT
;
A
#
# COMPACT_ATOMS: atom_id res chain seq x y z
N MET A 1 -7.91 19.69 5.05
CA MET A 1 -9.28 20.26 5.09
C MET A 1 -10.32 19.34 4.44
N ILE A 2 -10.03 18.67 3.31
CA ILE A 2 -10.98 17.78 2.60
C ILE A 2 -11.57 16.67 3.52
N ILE A 3 -10.73 15.82 4.13
CA ILE A 3 -11.21 14.71 5.00
C ILE A 3 -12.09 15.21 6.16
N VAL A 4 -11.82 16.40 6.70
CA VAL A 4 -12.65 17.00 7.75
C VAL A 4 -13.97 17.48 7.17
N GLY A 5 -13.94 18.17 6.03
CA GLY A 5 -15.13 18.68 5.36
C GLY A 5 -16.08 17.59 4.85
N GLU A 6 -15.58 16.38 4.57
CA GLU A 6 -16.43 15.23 4.22
C GLU A 6 -17.25 14.70 5.39
N LYS A 7 -16.79 14.90 6.63
CA LYS A 7 -17.51 14.49 7.84
C LYS A 7 -18.60 15.48 8.26
N ILE A 8 -18.63 16.68 7.67
CA ILE A 8 -19.53 17.76 8.03
C ILE A 8 -20.64 17.87 6.95
N PRO A 9 -21.93 17.69 7.30
CA PRO A 9 -23.03 17.68 6.32
C PRO A 9 -23.10 18.94 5.43
N SER A 10 -22.85 20.12 5.98
CA SER A 10 -22.91 21.38 5.23
C SER A 10 -21.78 21.55 4.22
N SER A 11 -20.63 20.90 4.41
CA SER A 11 -19.46 21.02 3.52
C SER A 11 -19.20 19.79 2.67
N VAL A 12 -19.92 18.66 2.87
CA VAL A 12 -19.63 17.39 2.19
C VAL A 12 -19.61 17.51 0.66
N LYS A 13 -20.53 18.29 0.08
CA LYS A 13 -20.59 18.51 -1.38
C LYS A 13 -19.36 19.26 -1.88
N ALA A 14 -18.91 20.30 -1.16
CA ALA A 14 -17.73 21.07 -1.52
C ALA A 14 -16.46 20.23 -1.35
N ALA A 15 -16.35 19.48 -0.25
CA ALA A 15 -15.22 18.61 0.03
C ALA A 15 -15.05 17.52 -1.05
N LYS A 16 -16.14 16.85 -1.45
CA LYS A 16 -16.10 15.87 -2.55
C LYS A 16 -15.70 16.47 -3.90
N ARG A 17 -16.12 17.71 -4.18
CA ARG A 17 -15.66 18.43 -5.40
C ARG A 17 -14.16 18.70 -5.34
N MET A 18 -13.65 19.17 -4.20
CA MET A 18 -12.22 19.41 -4.02
C MET A 18 -11.40 18.12 -4.11
N GLU A 19 -11.88 17.02 -3.53
CA GLU A 19 -11.29 15.70 -3.70
C GLU A 19 -11.22 15.30 -5.17
N GLY A 20 -12.33 15.42 -5.90
CA GLY A 20 -12.36 15.10 -7.32
C GLY A 20 -11.40 15.93 -8.16
N VAL A 21 -11.22 17.22 -7.82
CA VAL A 21 -10.21 18.08 -8.47
C VAL A 21 -8.80 17.60 -8.14
N LEU A 22 -8.52 17.31 -6.87
CA LEU A 22 -7.21 16.84 -6.43
C LEU A 22 -6.83 15.49 -7.04
N PHE A 23 -7.77 14.55 -7.12
CA PHE A 23 -7.52 13.23 -7.71
C PHE A 23 -7.28 13.33 -9.21
N LYS A 24 -8.01 14.19 -9.92
CA LYS A 24 -7.75 14.46 -11.34
C LYS A 24 -6.36 15.04 -11.58
N ASP A 25 -5.95 15.99 -10.75
CA ASP A 25 -4.60 16.57 -10.80
C ASP A 25 -3.52 15.50 -10.60
N TRP A 26 -3.66 14.70 -9.54
CA TRP A 26 -2.74 13.60 -9.28
C TRP A 26 -2.73 12.56 -10.41
N MET A 27 -3.88 12.19 -10.98
CA MET A 27 -3.98 11.24 -12.09
C MET A 27 -3.27 11.73 -13.35
N ALA A 28 -3.21 13.05 -13.58
CA ALA A 28 -2.53 13.64 -14.73
C ALA A 28 -0.99 13.69 -14.55
N ALA A 29 -0.48 13.58 -13.32
CA ALA A 29 0.94 13.67 -13.04
C ALA A 29 1.70 12.40 -13.49
N PRO A 30 2.98 12.53 -13.92
CA PRO A 30 3.85 11.38 -14.11
C PRO A 30 4.11 10.67 -12.77
N ASN A 31 4.20 9.33 -12.80
CA ASN A 31 4.35 8.52 -11.59
C ASN A 31 3.30 8.87 -10.51
N SER A 32 2.05 9.00 -10.96
CA SER A 32 0.92 9.57 -10.24
C SER A 32 0.77 9.14 -8.76
N PRO A 33 0.76 7.83 -8.40
CA PRO A 33 0.77 7.40 -7.00
C PRO A 33 1.95 7.88 -6.17
N ASP A 34 3.15 7.97 -6.74
CA ASP A 34 4.33 8.45 -6.01
C ASP A 34 4.26 9.96 -5.80
N HIS A 35 3.75 10.68 -6.81
CA HIS A 35 3.46 12.10 -6.70
C HIS A 35 2.45 12.35 -5.57
N ALA A 36 1.32 11.64 -5.56
CA ALA A 36 0.32 11.74 -4.51
C ALA A 36 0.89 11.39 -3.12
N PHE A 37 1.72 10.35 -3.02
CA PHE A 37 2.37 9.96 -1.76
C PHE A 37 3.25 11.07 -1.19
N LYS A 38 4.04 11.74 -2.05
CA LYS A 38 4.89 12.87 -1.67
C LYS A 38 4.08 14.14 -1.38
N ALA A 39 3.03 14.41 -2.16
CA ALA A 39 2.14 15.55 -1.94
C ALA A 39 1.46 15.48 -0.55
N LEU A 40 1.14 14.26 -0.12
CA LEU A 40 0.63 13.96 1.22
C LEU A 40 1.72 13.89 2.30
N LYS A 41 2.99 14.12 1.94
CA LYS A 41 4.17 14.05 2.82
C LYS A 41 4.35 12.72 3.52
N LEU A 42 3.78 11.65 2.97
CA LEU A 42 3.86 10.31 3.56
C LEU A 42 5.29 9.77 3.57
N ASN A 43 6.16 10.26 2.68
CA ASN A 43 7.59 9.91 2.66
C ASN A 43 8.38 10.49 3.85
N GLN A 44 7.77 11.36 4.66
CA GLN A 44 8.36 11.95 5.86
C GLN A 44 7.78 11.32 7.14
N VAL A 45 6.79 10.43 7.02
CA VAL A 45 6.13 9.76 8.13
C VAL A 45 6.94 8.52 8.51
N GLY A 46 7.29 8.34 9.78
CA GLY A 46 7.95 7.09 10.20
C GLY A 46 7.02 5.88 10.11
N THR A 47 7.55 4.68 9.82
CA THR A 47 6.76 3.45 9.61
C THR A 47 5.75 3.17 10.73
N LYS A 48 6.12 3.40 12.00
CA LYS A 48 5.25 3.22 13.19
C LYS A 48 4.01 4.12 13.21
N LYS A 49 4.03 5.24 12.49
CA LYS A 49 2.94 6.21 12.41
C LYS A 49 2.11 6.06 11.12
N LEU A 50 2.66 5.41 10.09
CA LEU A 50 2.03 5.32 8.77
C LEU A 50 0.61 4.73 8.82
N SER A 51 0.40 3.62 9.54
CA SER A 51 -0.90 2.97 9.70
C SER A 51 -1.92 3.77 10.53
N LYS A 52 -1.47 4.82 11.22
CA LYS A 52 -2.29 5.76 11.99
C LYS A 52 -2.52 7.08 11.26
N ASP A 53 -1.80 7.31 10.16
CA ASP A 53 -1.88 8.56 9.44
C ASP A 53 -3.14 8.56 8.55
N PRO A 54 -4.09 9.49 8.76
CA PRO A 54 -5.28 9.54 7.92
C PRO A 54 -4.96 9.83 6.45
N MET A 55 -3.82 10.46 6.15
CA MET A 55 -3.38 10.69 4.77
C MET A 55 -2.96 9.39 4.09
N PHE A 56 -2.51 8.37 4.83
CA PHE A 56 -2.19 7.07 4.25
C PHE A 56 -3.45 6.37 3.74
N ASN A 57 -4.55 6.41 4.51
CA ASN A 57 -5.85 5.91 4.04
C ASN A 57 -6.36 6.69 2.82
N TYR A 58 -6.13 8.00 2.79
CA TYR A 58 -6.49 8.84 1.66
C TYR A 58 -5.69 8.48 0.40
N TRP A 59 -4.40 8.20 0.54
CA TRP A 59 -3.55 7.72 -0.53
C TRP A 59 -3.96 6.33 -1.03
N MET A 60 -4.33 5.39 -0.15
CA MET A 60 -4.84 4.07 -0.57
C MET A 60 -6.12 4.20 -1.39
N LYS A 61 -7.06 5.07 -0.96
CA LYS A 61 -8.27 5.37 -1.74
C LYS A 61 -7.92 5.91 -3.13
N PHE A 62 -6.98 6.85 -3.20
CA PHE A 62 -6.50 7.35 -4.48
C PHE A 62 -5.87 6.25 -5.35
N LEU A 63 -5.05 5.38 -4.76
CA LEU A 63 -4.40 4.29 -5.47
C LEU A 63 -5.43 3.29 -6.04
N ASP A 64 -6.50 3.00 -5.31
CA ASP A 64 -7.61 2.16 -5.78
C ASP A 64 -8.33 2.81 -6.98
N ASP A 65 -8.63 4.11 -6.89
CA ASP A 65 -9.26 4.87 -7.99
C ASP A 65 -8.34 4.94 -9.21
N PHE A 66 -7.03 5.13 -9.00
CA PHE A 66 -6.02 5.13 -10.07
C PHE A 66 -5.96 3.78 -10.78
N ASN A 67 -5.87 2.68 -10.03
CA ASN A 67 -5.83 1.33 -10.60
C ASN A 67 -7.11 0.98 -11.36
N THR A 68 -8.26 1.49 -10.91
CA THR A 68 -9.55 1.31 -11.58
C THR A 68 -9.64 2.12 -12.87
N ALA A 69 -9.15 3.36 -12.87
CA ALA A 69 -9.17 4.25 -14.02
C ALA A 69 -8.16 3.84 -15.12
N PHE A 70 -7.05 3.21 -14.75
CA PHE A 70 -5.99 2.80 -15.67
C PHE A 70 -5.70 1.29 -15.60
N PRO A 71 -6.68 0.44 -15.95
CA PRO A 71 -6.48 -1.02 -15.94
C PRO A 71 -5.36 -1.37 -16.93
N GLY A 72 -4.28 -2.00 -16.43
CA GLY A 72 -3.12 -2.38 -17.23
C GLY A 72 -1.96 -1.37 -17.26
N LYS A 73 -2.13 -0.14 -16.76
CA LYS A 73 -0.97 0.66 -16.31
C LYS A 73 -0.51 0.10 -14.97
N ASN A 74 0.10 -1.07 -15.02
CA ASN A 74 0.77 -1.64 -13.87
C ASN A 74 1.91 -0.69 -13.50
N ILE A 75 1.70 0.11 -12.46
CA ILE A 75 2.82 0.73 -11.78
C ILE A 75 3.55 -0.42 -11.11
N GLU A 76 4.64 -0.86 -11.74
CA GLU A 76 5.46 -1.98 -11.29
C GLU A 76 6.04 -1.73 -9.88
N ARG A 77 6.01 -0.51 -9.36
CA ARG A 77 6.45 -0.20 -8.01
C ARG A 77 6.03 1.21 -7.61
N THR A 78 5.50 1.37 -6.41
CA THR A 78 5.33 2.69 -5.79
C THR A 78 6.47 3.01 -4.83
N ILE A 79 6.62 4.30 -4.52
CA ILE A 79 7.60 4.81 -3.56
C ILE A 79 7.42 4.23 -2.15
N LEU A 80 6.24 3.67 -1.83
CA LEU A 80 6.02 2.93 -0.58
C LEU A 80 7.06 1.82 -0.38
N ALA A 81 7.42 1.12 -1.46
CA ALA A 81 8.35 -0.01 -1.44
C ALA A 81 9.84 0.38 -1.44
N THR A 82 10.15 1.66 -1.63
CA THR A 82 11.53 2.19 -1.63
C THR A 82 11.81 3.16 -0.50
N THR A 83 10.79 3.82 0.04
CA THR A 83 10.93 4.81 1.13
C THR A 83 11.39 4.16 2.43
N TYR A 84 10.89 2.96 2.73
CA TYR A 84 11.12 2.29 4.00
C TYR A 84 11.95 1.03 3.83
N LYS A 85 12.74 0.71 4.85
CA LYS A 85 13.34 -0.63 4.97
C LYS A 85 12.22 -1.65 5.15
N ASP A 86 12.22 -2.71 4.33
CA ASP A 86 11.14 -3.71 4.32
C ASP A 86 10.84 -4.29 5.69
N GLN A 87 11.89 -4.63 6.46
CA GLN A 87 11.75 -5.18 7.82
C GLN A 87 11.10 -4.18 8.80
N ASP A 88 11.43 -2.90 8.69
CA ASP A 88 10.87 -1.87 9.57
C ASP A 88 9.41 -1.57 9.22
N LEU A 89 9.07 -1.64 7.93
CA LEU A 89 7.71 -1.53 7.45
C LEU A 89 6.86 -2.73 7.89
N TRP A 90 7.40 -3.95 7.73
CA TRP A 90 6.72 -5.18 8.15
C TRP A 90 6.44 -5.21 9.65
N LYS A 91 7.45 -4.92 10.48
CA LYS A 91 7.27 -4.84 11.95
C LYS A 91 6.22 -3.80 12.34
N ALA A 92 6.14 -2.67 11.64
CA ALA A 92 5.13 -1.65 11.90
C ALA A 92 3.71 -2.12 11.53
N ILE A 93 3.57 -2.89 10.45
CA ILE A 93 2.31 -3.53 10.06
C ILE A 93 1.86 -4.53 11.14
N GLU A 94 2.75 -5.43 11.56
CA GLU A 94 2.44 -6.42 12.60
C GLU A 94 2.01 -5.75 13.90
N ALA A 95 2.76 -4.72 14.35
CA ALA A 95 2.41 -3.96 15.53
C ALA A 95 1.07 -3.21 15.40
N ALA A 96 0.71 -2.76 14.20
CA ALA A 96 -0.56 -2.09 13.95
C ALA A 96 -1.75 -3.07 13.88
N LYS A 97 -1.52 -4.34 13.51
CA LYS A 97 -2.55 -5.39 13.50
C LYS A 97 -2.99 -5.82 14.91
N THR A 98 -2.17 -5.60 15.93
CA THR A 98 -2.53 -5.92 17.33
C THR A 98 -3.46 -4.90 17.97
N ASN A 99 -3.55 -3.69 17.41
CA ASN A 99 -4.42 -2.63 17.91
C ASN A 99 -5.73 -2.59 17.10
N THR A 100 -6.87 -2.78 17.78
CA THR A 100 -8.21 -2.84 17.16
C THR A 100 -8.54 -1.60 16.33
N LYS A 101 -8.06 -0.41 16.71
CA LYS A 101 -8.31 0.85 15.98
C LYS A 101 -7.53 0.96 14.68
N THR A 102 -6.41 0.24 14.54
CA THR A 102 -5.54 0.30 13.36
C THR A 102 -5.53 -0.98 12.55
N LYS A 103 -6.15 -2.05 13.05
CA LYS A 103 -6.12 -3.39 12.45
C LYS A 103 -6.60 -3.41 11.00
N GLU A 104 -7.69 -2.71 10.69
CA GLU A 104 -8.22 -2.64 9.33
C GLU A 104 -7.24 -1.96 8.36
N THR A 105 -6.76 -0.77 8.72
CA THR A 105 -5.74 -0.04 7.96
C THR A 105 -4.45 -0.86 7.80
N ALA A 106 -4.03 -1.56 8.85
CA ALA A 106 -2.83 -2.38 8.83
C ALA A 106 -2.97 -3.58 7.87
N ASN A 107 -4.15 -4.22 7.80
CA ASN A 107 -4.41 -5.30 6.83
C ASN A 107 -4.41 -4.79 5.38
N LYS A 108 -4.94 -3.58 5.14
CA LYS A 108 -4.87 -2.94 3.82
C LYS A 108 -3.42 -2.64 3.44
N LEU A 109 -2.64 -2.07 4.37
CA LEU A 109 -1.20 -1.83 4.17
C LEU A 109 -0.42 -3.13 3.95
N GLU A 110 -0.70 -4.20 4.70
CA GLU A 110 -0.10 -5.53 4.48
C GLU A 110 -0.33 -6.01 3.06
N THR A 111 -1.58 -5.96 2.61
CA THR A 111 -1.96 -6.38 1.26
C THR A 111 -1.21 -5.56 0.20
N GLU A 112 -1.15 -4.24 0.37
CA GLU A 112 -0.47 -3.36 -0.58
C GLU A 112 1.04 -3.59 -0.60
N VAL A 113 1.69 -3.70 0.56
CA VAL A 113 3.13 -3.98 0.65
C VAL A 113 3.49 -5.30 -0.02
N LEU A 114 2.68 -6.34 0.13
CA LEU A 114 2.92 -7.63 -0.54
C LEU A 114 2.76 -7.54 -2.05
N LYS A 115 1.75 -6.83 -2.56
CA LYS A 115 1.63 -6.56 -4.00
C LYS A 115 2.86 -5.81 -4.52
N GLN A 116 3.29 -4.78 -3.82
CA GLN A 116 4.47 -4.00 -4.20
C GLN A 116 5.76 -4.82 -4.15
N PHE A 117 5.90 -5.76 -3.21
CA PHE A 117 7.02 -6.70 -3.18
C PHE A 117 7.03 -7.64 -4.39
N ILE A 118 5.85 -8.12 -4.81
CA ILE A 118 5.72 -8.91 -6.04
C ILE A 118 6.16 -8.08 -7.23
N PHE A 119 5.60 -6.88 -7.43
CA PHE A 119 5.92 -6.07 -8.59
C PHE A 119 7.42 -5.67 -8.62
N ALA A 120 7.98 -5.41 -7.44
CA ALA A 120 9.41 -5.20 -7.21
C ALA A 120 10.32 -6.43 -7.46
N LYS A 121 9.76 -7.57 -7.87
CA LYS A 121 10.46 -8.84 -8.07
C LYS A 121 11.23 -9.32 -6.83
N LYS A 122 10.75 -8.99 -5.62
CA LYS A 122 11.37 -9.48 -4.37
C LYS A 122 11.17 -10.98 -4.25
N GLN A 123 12.28 -11.71 -4.22
CA GLN A 123 12.23 -13.16 -4.22
C GLN A 123 11.54 -13.68 -2.95
N PRO A 124 10.77 -14.80 -3.04
CA PRO A 124 10.13 -15.38 -1.87
C PRO A 124 11.07 -15.61 -0.68
N ILE A 125 12.35 -15.94 -0.92
CA ILE A 125 13.34 -16.12 0.14
C ILE A 125 13.66 -14.84 0.90
N ASP A 126 13.65 -13.68 0.24
CA ASP A 126 13.89 -12.39 0.88
C ASP A 126 12.66 -11.96 1.68
N VAL A 127 11.47 -12.22 1.15
CA VAL A 127 10.22 -11.94 1.87
C VAL A 127 10.03 -12.85 3.07
N ALA A 128 10.53 -14.10 3.03
CA ALA A 128 10.60 -14.96 4.21
C ALA A 128 11.42 -14.30 5.33
N LYS A 129 12.59 -13.71 5.00
CA LYS A 129 13.42 -12.98 5.98
C LYS A 129 12.72 -11.74 6.52
N VAL A 130 11.97 -11.01 5.69
CA VAL A 130 11.18 -9.84 6.11
C VAL A 130 10.08 -10.24 7.09
N MET A 131 9.39 -11.36 6.82
CA MET A 131 8.31 -11.90 7.64
C MET A 131 8.79 -12.73 8.85
N ASN A 132 10.10 -12.88 9.02
CA ASN A 132 10.73 -13.77 10.01
C ASN A 132 10.20 -15.22 9.93
N VAL A 133 10.06 -15.76 8.72
CA VAL A 133 9.67 -17.14 8.46
C VAL A 133 10.92 -17.99 8.23
N LYS A 134 11.12 -19.00 9.10
CA LYS A 134 12.20 -19.98 9.07
C LYS A 134 11.67 -21.41 8.93
N GLU A 135 10.50 -21.67 9.49
CA GLU A 135 9.89 -23.00 9.54
C GLU A 135 8.37 -22.96 9.40
N LYS A 136 7.74 -24.14 9.27
CA LYS A 136 6.30 -24.28 8.98
C LYS A 136 5.39 -23.87 10.15
N THR A 137 5.95 -23.82 11.35
CA THR A 137 5.31 -23.48 12.62
C THR A 137 5.22 -21.96 12.85
N ASP A 138 5.99 -21.16 12.10
CA ASP A 138 5.98 -19.70 12.24
C ASP A 138 4.62 -19.10 11.86
N ALA A 139 4.20 -18.08 12.60
CA ALA A 139 2.89 -17.43 12.44
C ALA A 139 2.62 -16.96 11.00
N ASN A 140 3.66 -16.43 10.32
CA ASN A 140 3.56 -15.89 8.96
C ASN A 140 3.75 -16.94 7.87
N TRP A 141 4.00 -18.22 8.20
CA TRP A 141 4.25 -19.28 7.21
C TRP A 141 3.14 -19.40 6.15
N LYS A 142 1.88 -19.36 6.58
CA LYS A 142 0.74 -19.46 5.66
C LYS A 142 0.68 -18.26 4.71
N LEU A 143 0.92 -17.06 5.22
CA LEU A 143 0.92 -15.83 4.43
C LEU A 143 2.09 -15.81 3.43
N TRP A 144 3.28 -16.22 3.87
CA TRP A 144 4.45 -16.36 2.99
C TRP A 144 4.21 -17.36 1.85
N LYS A 145 3.54 -18.49 2.12
CA LYS A 145 3.15 -19.43 1.05
C LYS A 145 2.21 -18.80 0.03
N THR A 146 1.26 -17.97 0.47
CA THR A 146 0.39 -17.21 -0.44
C THR A 146 1.20 -16.24 -1.28
N TYR A 147 2.10 -15.47 -0.66
CA TYR A 147 3.01 -14.58 -1.37
C TYR A 147 3.81 -15.31 -2.46
N MET A 148 4.40 -16.46 -2.14
CA MET A 148 5.17 -17.27 -3.10
C MET A 148 4.31 -17.71 -4.29
N LYS A 149 3.08 -18.15 -4.04
CA LYS A 149 2.13 -18.52 -5.10
C LYS A 149 1.80 -17.33 -6.01
N ASP A 150 1.49 -16.19 -5.42
CA ASP A 150 1.10 -14.98 -6.14
C ASP A 150 2.28 -14.41 -6.94
N PHE A 151 3.48 -14.44 -6.36
CA PHE A 151 4.74 -14.08 -7.03
C PHE A 151 4.95 -14.93 -8.29
N ASN A 152 4.85 -16.27 -8.17
CA ASN A 152 5.01 -17.18 -9.30
C ASN A 152 3.92 -16.97 -10.36
N ALA A 153 2.68 -16.77 -9.93
CA ALA A 153 1.56 -16.52 -10.84
C ALA A 153 1.75 -15.22 -11.64
N TYR A 154 2.32 -14.18 -11.03
CA TYR A 154 2.57 -12.91 -11.67
C TYR A 154 3.78 -12.94 -12.62
N HIS A 155 4.90 -13.57 -12.22
CA HIS A 155 6.16 -13.52 -13.00
C HIS A 155 6.41 -14.72 -13.91
N LEU A 156 5.84 -15.90 -13.64
CA LEU A 156 6.18 -17.14 -14.36
C LEU A 156 5.08 -17.64 -15.31
N ARG A 157 3.86 -17.08 -15.25
CA ARG A 157 2.77 -17.47 -16.18
C ARG A 157 3.01 -17.11 -17.65
N GLY A 158 4.08 -16.38 -17.97
CA GLY A 158 4.53 -16.12 -19.35
C GLY A 158 5.54 -17.12 -19.91
N ILE A 159 6.09 -18.03 -19.08
CA ILE A 159 7.07 -19.03 -19.52
C ILE A 159 6.33 -20.35 -19.70
N LYS A 160 5.84 -20.60 -20.92
CA LYS A 160 5.58 -21.97 -21.38
C LYS A 160 6.95 -22.57 -21.74
N THR A 161 7.43 -23.52 -20.94
CA THR A 161 8.42 -24.50 -21.40
C THR A 161 7.76 -25.51 -22.32
#